data_AF-A0A256XJT1-F1
#
_entry.id   AF-A0A256XJT1-F1
#
_cell.length_a   1.000
_cell.length_b   1.000
_cell.length_c   1.000
_cell.angle_alpha   90.00
_cell.angle_beta   90.00
_cell.angle_gamma   90.00
#
_symmetry.space_group_name_H-M   'P 1'
#
loop_
_entity.id
_entity.type
_entity.pdbx_description
1 polymer ?
#
loop_
_entity_poly.entity_id
_entity_poly.type
_entity_poly.pdbx_seq_one_letter_code
_entity_poly.pdbx_strand_id
1 'polypeptide(L)'
;MSVPGIGQGLATKIVRNAYSIIEGVSLEEVLKTSDARRMYERILDIIRSYTKTSYSKNKLTLYFPLPPRKINVMLERLNYFSEAKELVKKLDEKTLNEINELLSKIRPLRLGKLEKRIGDRVILTDDEEIYNKLCKLELDKLTNIFLVKPGERLEEYIQSYDLVLFISSGAPYDTAIDYAFNAEVLGKEVSVEFLLPERLVSFYSLNYEVVRAACELGKYIHSLPNGLAIEKFKNRINLTALSEVENLLSVLTEDGEVREGYDEELDRLRAAIRDLQTVISDLEVQINDEVKEKIAERKVIIEGERLLDILKEAVASGAGGEGLRNVFPELSGELLEIITEVCQKAEDNLCKKLKLTGEELEFVEELFPRDLVLPIQADRRKVSLLEDFLRKEYALRRYKILREMALKLHELRSAVEEAVKALLDFDLFFAVGQFAKDYFLNVPTLNEEYVGIGFINGRNLFLRELELKNKTKVIPVNYAVGDIPIQPPNTNKERIVVLSGANSGGKTTLLNLIAQIVILAQMGLPVPAEEVYMCP
;
A
#
# COMPACT_ATOMS: atom_id res chain seq x y z
N MET A 1 -2.34 -14.00 -4.42
CA MET A 1 -3.40 -14.33 -3.44
C MET A 1 -2.85 -15.34 -2.45
N SER A 2 -2.95 -15.08 -1.15
CA SER A 2 -2.74 -16.07 -0.10
C SER A 2 -4.10 -16.60 0.35
N VAL A 3 -4.36 -17.89 0.14
CA VAL A 3 -5.59 -18.54 0.62
C VAL A 3 -5.37 -18.94 2.08
N PRO A 4 -6.26 -18.56 3.02
CA PRO A 4 -6.16 -18.96 4.41
C PRO A 4 -6.03 -20.49 4.55
N GLY A 5 -5.07 -20.96 5.34
CA GLY A 5 -4.79 -22.40 5.52
C GLY A 5 -3.89 -23.05 4.46
N ILE A 6 -3.53 -22.35 3.37
CA ILE A 6 -2.59 -22.86 2.37
C ILE A 6 -1.24 -22.16 2.54
N GLY A 7 -0.30 -22.85 3.20
CA GLY A 7 1.10 -22.42 3.27
C GLY A 7 1.77 -22.41 1.88
N GLN A 8 2.81 -21.60 1.71
CA GLN A 8 3.50 -21.43 0.42
C GLN A 8 3.96 -22.77 -0.21
N GLY A 9 4.50 -23.70 0.59
CA GLY A 9 4.93 -25.01 0.09
C GLY A 9 3.77 -25.86 -0.45
N LEU A 10 2.60 -25.79 0.18
CA LEU A 10 1.40 -26.48 -0.28
C LEU A 10 0.85 -25.83 -1.57
N ALA A 11 0.84 -24.50 -1.63
CA ALA A 11 0.42 -23.76 -2.84
C ALA A 11 1.30 -24.14 -4.05
N THR A 12 2.63 -24.13 -3.89
CA THR A 12 3.55 -24.53 -4.97
C THR A 12 3.32 -25.97 -5.40
N LYS A 13 3.07 -26.90 -4.46
CA LYS A 13 2.76 -28.30 -4.78
C LYS A 13 1.44 -28.44 -5.55
N ILE A 14 0.40 -27.69 -5.17
CA ILE A 14 -0.90 -27.67 -5.86
C ILE A 14 -0.73 -27.15 -7.29
N VAL A 15 -0.08 -26.00 -7.47
CA VAL A 15 0.13 -25.40 -8.79
C VAL A 15 0.98 -26.32 -9.67
N ARG A 16 2.02 -26.94 -9.11
CA ARG A 16 2.84 -27.91 -9.84
C ARG A 16 2.05 -29.14 -10.26
N ASN A 17 1.20 -29.68 -9.38
CA ASN A 17 0.34 -30.82 -9.72
C ASN A 17 -0.69 -30.44 -10.79
N ALA A 18 -1.29 -29.26 -10.70
CA ALA A 18 -2.21 -28.76 -11.71
C ALA A 18 -1.51 -28.60 -13.08
N TYR A 19 -0.31 -28.02 -13.09
CA TYR A 19 0.51 -27.92 -14.29
C TYR A 19 0.84 -29.30 -14.87
N SER A 20 1.24 -30.26 -14.04
CA SER A 20 1.51 -31.63 -14.46
C SER A 20 0.29 -32.32 -15.08
N ILE A 21 -0.92 -32.05 -14.57
CA ILE A 21 -2.17 -32.58 -15.12
C ILE A 21 -2.48 -31.94 -16.47
N ILE A 22 -2.40 -30.60 -16.56
CA ILE A 22 -2.69 -29.83 -17.79
C ILE A 22 -1.73 -30.24 -18.91
N GLU A 23 -0.45 -30.36 -18.60
CA GLU A 23 0.57 -30.69 -19.58
C GLU A 23 0.74 -32.19 -19.82
N GLY A 24 0.18 -33.06 -18.96
CA GLY A 24 0.34 -34.51 -19.05
C GLY A 24 1.78 -35.00 -18.81
N VAL A 25 2.55 -34.26 -18.01
CA VAL A 25 3.98 -34.51 -17.74
C VAL A 25 4.29 -34.44 -16.25
N SER A 26 5.23 -35.27 -15.80
CA SER A 26 5.68 -35.27 -14.40
C SER A 26 7.17 -34.98 -14.31
N LEU A 27 7.58 -34.34 -13.21
CA LEU A 27 8.98 -34.05 -12.94
C LEU A 27 9.83 -35.33 -12.86
N GLU A 28 9.22 -36.44 -12.41
CA GLU A 28 9.87 -37.75 -12.27
C GLU A 28 10.08 -38.47 -13.61
N GLU A 29 9.41 -38.03 -14.69
CA GLU A 29 9.55 -38.61 -16.03
C GLU A 29 10.96 -38.37 -16.60
N VAL A 30 11.53 -37.19 -16.33
CA VAL A 30 12.88 -36.80 -16.76
C VAL A 30 13.88 -36.97 -15.61
N LEU A 31 13.58 -36.44 -14.41
CA LEU A 31 14.46 -36.48 -13.25
C LEU A 31 14.28 -37.79 -12.47
N LYS A 32 14.68 -38.91 -13.07
CA LYS A 32 14.51 -40.27 -12.51
C LYS A 32 15.45 -40.59 -11.34
N THR A 33 16.68 -40.06 -11.36
CA THR A 33 17.72 -40.38 -10.37
C THR A 33 17.85 -39.31 -9.29
N SER A 34 18.37 -39.69 -8.12
CA SER A 34 18.69 -38.75 -7.04
C SER A 34 19.70 -37.68 -7.48
N ASP A 35 20.68 -38.07 -8.29
CA ASP A 35 21.72 -37.15 -8.77
C ASP A 35 21.15 -36.13 -9.77
N ALA A 36 20.26 -36.54 -10.68
CA ALA A 36 19.58 -35.62 -11.59
C ALA A 36 18.71 -34.61 -10.83
N ARG A 37 17.98 -35.07 -9.81
CA ARG A 37 17.19 -34.17 -8.93
C ARG A 37 18.08 -33.19 -8.18
N ARG A 38 19.20 -33.67 -7.62
CA ARG A 38 20.17 -32.81 -6.91
C ARG A 38 20.80 -31.79 -7.84
N MET A 39 21.10 -32.18 -9.08
CA MET A 39 21.61 -31.28 -10.11
C MET A 39 20.59 -30.20 -10.46
N TYR A 40 19.35 -30.60 -10.71
CA TYR A 40 18.24 -29.70 -11.00
C TYR A 40 18.01 -28.69 -9.87
N GLU A 41 17.88 -29.13 -8.61
CA GLU A 41 17.66 -28.21 -7.48
C GLU A 41 18.82 -27.22 -7.34
N ARG A 42 20.07 -27.66 -7.54
CA ARG A 42 21.23 -26.76 -7.48
C ARG A 42 21.24 -25.73 -8.62
N ILE A 43 20.81 -26.10 -9.83
CA ILE A 43 20.63 -25.16 -10.94
C ILE A 43 19.52 -24.15 -10.59
N LEU A 44 18.40 -24.66 -10.07
CA LEU A 44 17.25 -23.86 -9.70
C LEU A 44 17.60 -22.81 -8.63
N ASP A 45 18.41 -23.19 -7.63
CA ASP A 45 18.87 -22.28 -6.57
C ASP A 45 19.76 -21.15 -7.10
N ILE A 46 20.61 -21.43 -8.10
CA ILE A 46 21.39 -20.39 -8.78
C ILE A 46 20.45 -19.40 -9.46
N ILE A 47 19.48 -19.88 -10.24
CA ILE A 47 18.54 -18.99 -10.95
C ILE A 47 17.68 -18.19 -9.95
N ARG A 48 17.22 -18.82 -8.85
CA ARG A 48 16.46 -18.15 -7.78
C ARG A 48 17.24 -17.02 -7.12
N SER A 49 18.58 -17.07 -7.11
CA SER A 49 19.39 -15.98 -6.54
C SER A 49 19.28 -14.68 -7.33
N TYR A 50 18.90 -14.74 -8.62
CA TYR A 50 18.67 -13.58 -9.47
C TYR A 50 17.28 -12.96 -9.29
N THR A 51 16.27 -13.77 -8.94
CA THR A 51 14.89 -13.28 -8.74
C THR A 51 14.76 -12.40 -7.50
N LYS A 52 14.03 -11.28 -7.62
CA LYS A 52 13.81 -10.36 -6.50
C LYS A 52 12.55 -10.65 -5.72
N THR A 53 11.53 -11.20 -6.38
CA THR A 53 10.22 -11.44 -5.76
C THR A 53 10.06 -12.90 -5.32
N SER A 54 9.33 -13.12 -4.22
CA SER A 54 8.97 -14.48 -3.79
C SER A 54 8.05 -15.20 -4.80
N TYR A 55 7.29 -14.43 -5.58
CA TYR A 55 6.45 -14.95 -6.64
C TYR A 55 7.30 -15.64 -7.72
N SER A 56 8.32 -14.96 -8.24
CA SER A 56 9.21 -15.52 -9.28
C SER A 56 9.99 -16.73 -8.78
N LYS A 57 10.48 -16.70 -7.53
CA LYS A 57 11.15 -17.86 -6.90
C LYS A 57 10.28 -19.12 -6.94
N ASN A 58 8.98 -18.96 -6.70
CA ASN A 58 8.01 -20.05 -6.72
C ASN A 58 7.61 -20.40 -8.15
N LYS A 59 7.34 -19.42 -9.00
CA LYS A 59 6.93 -19.64 -10.40
C LYS A 59 7.99 -20.37 -11.21
N LEU A 60 9.28 -20.13 -10.92
CA LEU A 60 10.39 -20.86 -11.54
C LEU A 60 10.30 -22.38 -11.35
N THR A 61 9.66 -22.87 -10.28
CA THR A 61 9.47 -24.33 -10.07
C THR A 61 8.57 -25.00 -11.12
N LEU A 62 7.80 -24.21 -11.88
CA LEU A 62 6.97 -24.69 -12.98
C LEU A 62 7.79 -24.91 -14.26
N TYR A 63 9.01 -24.38 -14.33
CA TYR A 63 9.95 -24.57 -15.44
C TYR A 63 10.83 -25.80 -15.19
N PHE A 64 10.22 -26.93 -14.85
CA PHE A 64 10.96 -28.19 -14.71
C PHE A 64 11.27 -28.82 -16.09
N PRO A 65 12.26 -29.73 -16.16
CA PRO A 65 12.63 -30.42 -17.41
C PRO A 65 11.47 -31.19 -18.01
N LEU A 66 11.23 -30.98 -19.31
CA LEU A 66 10.15 -31.62 -20.05
C LEU A 66 10.67 -32.84 -20.84
N PRO A 67 9.81 -33.84 -21.13
CA PRO A 67 10.17 -34.96 -22.00
C PRO A 67 10.22 -34.54 -23.49
N PRO A 68 10.87 -35.33 -24.37
CA PRO A 68 11.09 -34.98 -25.79
C PRO A 68 9.80 -34.64 -26.54
N ARG A 69 8.70 -35.35 -26.25
CA ARG A 69 7.34 -35.10 -26.78
C ARG A 69 6.79 -33.67 -26.55
N LYS A 70 7.44 -32.86 -25.71
CA LYS A 70 7.12 -31.46 -25.43
C LYS A 70 8.15 -30.48 -26.00
N ILE A 71 8.90 -30.89 -27.03
CA ILE A 71 9.91 -30.03 -27.70
C ILE A 71 9.37 -28.65 -28.09
N ASN A 72 8.12 -28.56 -28.56
CA ASN A 72 7.50 -27.27 -28.92
C ASN A 72 7.42 -26.30 -27.73
N VAL A 73 7.10 -26.81 -26.53
CA VAL A 73 7.07 -26.00 -25.30
C VAL A 73 8.47 -25.59 -24.88
N MET A 74 9.47 -26.46 -25.07
CA MET A 74 10.87 -26.12 -24.82
C MET A 74 11.32 -24.98 -25.74
N LEU A 75 11.01 -25.06 -27.04
CA LEU A 75 11.35 -24.04 -28.04
C LEU A 75 10.66 -22.70 -27.76
N GLU A 76 9.38 -22.72 -27.35
CA GLU A 76 8.66 -21.51 -26.95
C GLU A 76 9.34 -20.82 -25.75
N ARG A 77 9.66 -21.59 -24.71
CA ARG A 77 10.38 -21.09 -23.53
C ARG A 77 11.79 -20.59 -23.89
N LEU A 78 12.50 -21.30 -24.76
CA LEU A 78 13.83 -20.91 -25.23
C LEU A 78 13.80 -19.56 -25.93
N ASN A 79 12.85 -19.36 -26.84
CA ASN A 79 12.67 -18.08 -27.54
C ASN A 79 12.37 -16.96 -26.52
N TYR A 80 11.45 -17.21 -25.60
CA TYR A 80 11.09 -16.25 -24.55
C TYR A 80 12.30 -15.83 -23.70
N PHE A 81 13.10 -16.76 -23.19
CA PHE A 81 14.25 -16.43 -22.34
C PHE A 81 15.49 -16.00 -23.12
N SER A 82 15.59 -16.34 -24.40
CA SER A 82 16.60 -15.77 -25.30
C SER A 82 16.37 -14.27 -25.48
N GLU A 83 15.12 -13.84 -25.69
CA GLU A 83 14.77 -12.41 -25.71
C GLU A 83 15.15 -11.72 -24.39
N ALA A 84 14.94 -12.37 -23.24
CA ALA A 84 15.32 -11.82 -21.94
C ALA A 84 16.83 -11.57 -21.83
N LYS A 85 17.64 -12.53 -22.27
CA LYS A 85 19.10 -12.40 -22.28
C LYS A 85 19.54 -11.24 -23.18
N GLU A 86 18.98 -11.14 -24.38
CA GLU A 86 19.34 -10.10 -25.34
C GLU A 86 18.90 -8.71 -24.88
N LEU A 87 17.78 -8.59 -24.16
CA LEU A 87 17.41 -7.36 -23.48
C LEU A 87 18.46 -6.98 -22.43
N VAL A 88 18.78 -7.88 -21.50
CA VAL A 88 19.70 -7.61 -20.37
C VAL A 88 21.13 -7.31 -20.83
N LYS A 89 21.55 -7.83 -21.99
CA LYS A 89 22.82 -7.47 -22.62
C LYS A 89 22.88 -6.02 -23.13
N LYS A 90 21.75 -5.47 -23.59
CA LYS A 90 21.67 -4.11 -24.14
C LYS A 90 21.56 -3.04 -23.07
N LEU A 91 21.23 -3.41 -21.84
CA LEU A 91 21.13 -2.49 -20.70
C LEU A 91 22.50 -2.27 -20.05
N ASP A 92 22.74 -1.04 -19.62
CA ASP A 92 23.90 -0.69 -18.82
C ASP A 92 23.74 -1.13 -17.35
N GLU A 93 24.84 -1.15 -16.60
CA GLU A 93 24.83 -1.60 -15.20
C GLU A 93 23.97 -0.70 -14.30
N LYS A 94 23.90 0.60 -14.60
CA LYS A 94 23.08 1.54 -13.84
C LYS A 94 21.59 1.20 -13.96
N THR A 95 21.07 1.05 -15.18
CA THR A 95 19.66 0.68 -15.41
C THR A 95 19.35 -0.69 -14.83
N LEU A 96 20.27 -1.66 -14.94
CA LEU A 96 20.11 -2.99 -14.34
C LEU A 96 19.92 -2.90 -12.82
N ASN A 97 20.72 -2.09 -12.13
CA ASN A 97 20.63 -1.91 -10.69
C ASN A 97 19.33 -1.21 -10.28
N GLU A 98 18.91 -0.17 -11.01
CA GLU A 98 17.66 0.54 -10.76
C GLU A 98 16.43 -0.37 -10.92
N ILE A 99 16.36 -1.16 -12.00
CA ILE A 99 15.28 -2.15 -12.20
C ILE A 99 15.28 -3.18 -11.06
N ASN A 100 16.44 -3.70 -10.69
CA ASN A 100 16.57 -4.68 -9.61
C ASN A 100 16.14 -4.11 -8.24
N GLU A 101 16.45 -2.84 -7.97
CA GLU A 101 16.01 -2.15 -6.75
C GLU A 101 14.48 -2.01 -6.73
N LEU A 102 13.88 -1.54 -7.81
CA LEU A 102 12.42 -1.40 -7.91
C LEU A 102 11.71 -2.76 -7.79
N LEU A 103 12.21 -3.79 -8.48
CA LEU A 103 11.68 -5.15 -8.39
C LEU A 103 11.75 -5.73 -6.97
N SER A 104 12.73 -5.34 -6.16
CA SER A 104 12.83 -5.78 -4.76
C SER A 104 11.67 -5.27 -3.88
N LYS A 105 11.03 -4.16 -4.27
CA LYS A 105 9.87 -3.56 -3.60
C LYS A 105 8.54 -4.14 -4.11
N ILE A 106 8.55 -4.86 -5.24
CA ILE A 106 7.36 -5.48 -5.82
C ILE A 106 7.00 -6.76 -5.06
N ARG A 107 5.75 -6.85 -4.62
CA ARG A 107 5.16 -8.02 -3.95
C ARG A 107 3.69 -8.18 -4.35
N PRO A 108 3.10 -9.38 -4.20
CA PRO A 108 1.66 -9.54 -4.41
C PRO A 108 0.87 -8.58 -3.53
N LEU A 109 -0.11 -7.90 -4.14
CA LEU A 109 -0.98 -6.95 -3.44
C LEU A 109 -1.70 -7.63 -2.28
N ARG A 110 -1.64 -6.99 -1.12
CA ARG A 110 -2.35 -7.42 0.09
C ARG A 110 -3.79 -6.94 -0.02
N LEU A 111 -4.73 -7.85 0.25
CA LEU A 111 -6.13 -7.46 0.41
C LEU A 111 -6.22 -6.62 1.68
N GLY A 112 -6.55 -5.33 1.50
CA GLY A 112 -6.71 -4.40 2.62
C GLY A 112 -7.76 -4.91 3.59
N LYS A 113 -7.44 -4.85 4.87
CA LYS A 113 -8.45 -4.86 5.94
C LYS A 113 -8.33 -3.53 6.63
N LEU A 114 -9.43 -2.81 6.74
CA LEU A 114 -9.47 -1.63 7.58
C LEU A 114 -9.32 -2.11 9.03
N GLU A 115 -8.20 -1.81 9.66
CA GLU A 115 -7.90 -2.28 11.03
C GLU A 115 -8.57 -1.39 12.09
N LYS A 116 -8.80 -0.11 11.76
CA LYS A 116 -9.38 0.88 12.67
C LYS A 116 -10.88 0.99 12.46
N ARG A 117 -11.64 0.89 13.56
CA ARG A 117 -13.07 1.18 13.59
C ARG A 117 -13.29 2.69 13.53
N ILE A 118 -14.21 3.12 12.68
CA ILE A 118 -14.67 4.51 12.53
C ILE A 118 -15.84 4.68 13.49
N GLY A 119 -15.57 5.24 14.67
CA GLY A 119 -16.57 5.37 15.74
C GLY A 119 -17.39 6.66 15.68
N ASP A 120 -16.83 7.66 15.01
CA ASP A 120 -17.34 9.01 14.77
C ASP A 120 -18.44 9.06 13.69
N ARG A 121 -18.57 8.01 12.87
CA ARG A 121 -19.61 7.87 11.83
C ARG A 121 -20.70 6.89 12.23
N VAL A 122 -21.92 7.19 11.81
CA VAL A 122 -23.06 6.26 11.87
C VAL A 122 -23.73 6.11 10.51
N ILE A 123 -24.12 4.89 10.18
CA ILE A 123 -24.95 4.57 9.02
C ILE A 123 -26.34 4.20 9.52
N LEU A 124 -27.34 4.93 9.06
CA LEU A 124 -28.74 4.73 9.38
C LEU A 124 -29.45 4.21 8.14
N THR A 125 -30.41 3.30 8.29
CA THR A 125 -31.29 2.88 7.20
C THR A 125 -32.67 2.56 7.73
N ASP A 126 -33.70 2.84 6.94
CA ASP A 126 -35.10 2.47 7.20
C ASP A 126 -35.48 1.12 6.57
N ASP A 127 -34.54 0.45 5.89
CA ASP A 127 -34.75 -0.79 5.14
C ASP A 127 -34.00 -1.97 5.79
N GLU A 128 -34.76 -2.99 6.23
CA GLU A 128 -34.21 -4.20 6.84
C GLU A 128 -33.30 -4.99 5.87
N GLU A 129 -33.58 -4.97 4.57
CA GLU A 129 -32.77 -5.71 3.60
C GLU A 129 -31.38 -5.06 3.45
N ILE A 130 -31.34 -3.73 3.44
CA ILE A 130 -30.09 -2.96 3.38
C ILE A 130 -29.29 -3.19 4.66
N TYR A 131 -29.92 -3.07 5.83
CA TYR A 131 -29.28 -3.34 7.11
C TYR A 131 -28.60 -4.73 7.13
N ASN A 132 -29.37 -5.76 6.77
CA ASN A 132 -28.86 -7.13 6.72
C ASN A 132 -27.74 -7.31 5.68
N LYS A 133 -27.80 -6.61 4.54
CA LYS A 133 -26.75 -6.62 3.52
C LYS A 133 -25.45 -6.01 4.05
N LEU A 134 -25.51 -4.89 4.77
CA LEU A 134 -24.33 -4.24 5.34
C LEU A 134 -23.68 -5.08 6.43
N CYS A 135 -24.48 -5.71 7.31
CA CYS A 135 -23.98 -6.64 8.34
C CYS A 135 -23.34 -7.90 7.73
N LYS A 136 -23.91 -8.45 6.64
CA LYS A 136 -23.30 -9.58 5.91
C LYS A 136 -21.93 -9.24 5.32
N LEU A 137 -21.69 -7.97 4.99
CA LEU A 137 -20.42 -7.46 4.50
C LEU A 137 -19.45 -7.07 5.64
N GLU A 138 -19.84 -7.31 6.89
CA GLU A 138 -19.11 -7.02 8.12
C GLU A 138 -18.81 -5.53 8.36
N LEU A 139 -19.63 -4.63 7.79
CA LEU A 139 -19.45 -3.18 8.01
C LEU A 139 -19.79 -2.76 9.44
N ASP A 140 -20.65 -3.49 10.14
CA ASP A 140 -21.01 -3.31 11.55
C ASP A 140 -19.80 -3.41 12.49
N LYS A 141 -18.76 -4.15 12.08
CA LYS A 141 -17.48 -4.23 12.79
C LYS A 141 -16.63 -2.97 12.61
N LEU A 142 -16.84 -2.25 11.50
CA LEU A 142 -16.04 -1.09 11.09
C LEU A 142 -16.68 0.24 11.45
N THR A 143 -18.01 0.32 11.51
CA THR A 143 -18.76 1.54 11.83
C THR A 143 -20.07 1.19 12.54
N ASN A 144 -20.70 2.16 13.21
CA ASN A 144 -22.03 1.95 13.78
C ASN A 144 -23.07 1.90 12.65
N ILE A 145 -23.98 0.91 12.73
CA ILE A 145 -25.09 0.76 11.77
C ILE A 145 -26.37 0.52 12.57
N PHE A 146 -27.41 1.32 12.31
CA PHE A 146 -28.71 1.17 12.96
C PHE A 146 -29.85 1.13 11.94
N LEU A 147 -30.85 0.31 12.27
CA LEU A 147 -32.13 0.27 11.58
C LEU A 147 -33.07 1.25 12.28
N VAL A 148 -33.51 2.27 11.55
CA VAL A 148 -34.41 3.32 12.02
C VAL A 148 -35.85 2.88 11.81
N LYS A 149 -36.69 3.00 12.83
CA LYS A 149 -38.12 2.71 12.71
C LYS A 149 -38.91 3.94 12.26
N PRO A 150 -40.04 3.76 11.57
CA PRO A 150 -40.92 4.87 11.22
C PRO A 150 -41.34 5.69 12.46
N GLY A 151 -41.10 7.00 12.43
CA GLY A 151 -41.42 7.93 13.53
C GLY A 151 -40.34 8.07 14.61
N GLU A 152 -39.20 7.40 14.49
CA GLU A 152 -38.03 7.62 15.33
C GLU A 152 -37.39 8.98 15.02
N ARG A 153 -36.94 9.71 16.05
CA ARG A 153 -36.30 11.01 15.89
C ARG A 153 -34.84 10.83 15.51
N LEU A 154 -34.43 11.42 14.39
CA LEU A 154 -33.07 11.30 13.88
C LEU A 154 -32.10 12.31 14.52
N GLU A 155 -32.65 13.33 15.17
CA GLU A 155 -31.93 14.40 15.89
C GLU A 155 -30.90 13.85 16.90
N GLU A 156 -31.22 12.78 17.62
CA GLU A 156 -30.32 12.17 18.61
C GLU A 156 -29.04 11.63 17.98
N TYR A 157 -29.14 11.03 16.78
CA TYR A 157 -27.98 10.53 16.04
C TYR A 157 -27.14 11.68 15.47
N ILE A 158 -27.80 12.73 14.96
CA ILE A 158 -27.17 13.94 14.42
C ILE A 158 -26.34 14.66 15.50
N GLN A 159 -26.82 14.66 16.73
CA GLN A 159 -26.11 15.23 17.87
C GLN A 159 -24.94 14.34 18.32
N SER A 160 -25.13 13.02 18.37
CA SER A 160 -24.18 12.07 18.95
C SER A 160 -23.00 11.68 18.06
N TYR A 161 -23.10 11.86 16.75
CA TYR A 161 -22.08 11.45 15.78
C TYR A 161 -21.57 12.64 14.96
N ASP A 162 -20.29 12.56 14.57
CA ASP A 162 -19.65 13.60 13.78
C ASP A 162 -20.13 13.57 12.32
N LEU A 163 -20.51 12.39 11.82
CA LEU A 163 -21.07 12.22 10.47
C LEU A 163 -22.19 11.17 10.45
N VAL A 164 -23.35 11.55 9.92
CA VAL A 164 -24.52 10.68 9.77
C VAL A 164 -24.77 10.40 8.28
N LEU A 165 -24.77 9.12 7.89
CA LEU A 165 -25.17 8.69 6.55
C LEU A 165 -26.51 7.97 6.64
N PHE A 166 -27.56 8.52 6.04
CA PHE A 166 -28.88 7.90 6.05
C PHE A 166 -29.24 7.34 4.68
N ILE A 167 -29.38 6.01 4.60
CA ILE A 167 -29.80 5.31 3.40
C ILE A 167 -31.32 5.18 3.44
N SER A 168 -32.00 6.03 2.67
CA SER A 168 -33.46 6.09 2.60
C SER A 168 -34.01 5.12 1.57
N SER A 169 -35.06 4.41 1.97
CA SER A 169 -35.85 3.55 1.11
C SER A 169 -36.89 4.30 0.29
N GLY A 170 -37.07 5.59 0.55
CA GLY A 170 -38.19 6.42 0.07
C GLY A 170 -39.40 6.41 1.01
N ALA A 171 -39.33 5.74 2.16
CA ALA A 171 -40.36 5.86 3.20
C ALA A 171 -40.26 7.24 3.89
N PRO A 172 -41.36 7.76 4.47
CA PRO A 172 -41.31 8.99 5.26
C PRO A 172 -40.36 8.84 6.45
N TYR A 173 -39.45 9.80 6.60
CA TYR A 173 -38.48 9.89 7.70
C TYR A 173 -38.51 11.29 8.33
N ASP A 174 -37.80 11.45 9.44
CA ASP A 174 -37.66 12.73 10.13
C ASP A 174 -36.88 13.75 9.27
N THR A 175 -37.57 14.77 8.76
CA THR A 175 -37.01 15.79 7.86
C THR A 175 -35.93 16.66 8.50
N ALA A 176 -35.74 16.60 9.83
CA ALA A 176 -34.64 17.30 10.49
C ALA A 176 -33.27 16.91 9.90
N ILE A 177 -33.12 15.67 9.42
CA ILE A 177 -31.88 15.19 8.81
C ILE A 177 -31.55 15.90 7.49
N ASP A 178 -32.55 16.41 6.76
CA ASP A 178 -32.34 17.10 5.48
C ASP A 178 -31.68 18.49 5.67
N TYR A 179 -31.81 19.07 6.86
CA TYR A 179 -31.25 20.38 7.21
C TYR A 179 -29.97 20.27 8.06
N ALA A 180 -29.62 19.06 8.52
CA ALA A 180 -28.42 18.85 9.30
C ALA A 180 -27.17 18.87 8.41
N PHE A 181 -26.25 19.79 8.68
CA PHE A 181 -25.06 19.96 7.85
C PHE A 181 -24.12 18.73 7.90
N ASN A 182 -24.09 18.01 9.03
CA ASN A 182 -23.26 16.82 9.24
C ASN A 182 -23.96 15.50 8.83
N ALA A 183 -25.07 15.58 8.09
CA ALA A 183 -25.79 14.43 7.58
C ALA A 183 -25.84 14.40 6.04
N GLU A 184 -25.80 13.19 5.47
CA GLU A 184 -26.09 12.97 4.05
C GLU A 184 -27.20 11.93 3.88
N VAL A 185 -28.25 12.29 3.14
CA VAL A 185 -29.31 11.36 2.73
C VAL A 185 -28.96 10.74 1.39
N LEU A 186 -28.97 9.42 1.34
CA LEU A 186 -28.53 8.59 0.23
C LEU A 186 -29.68 7.68 -0.24
N GLY A 187 -29.72 7.36 -1.53
CA GLY A 187 -30.70 6.41 -2.08
C GLY A 187 -30.37 4.94 -1.78
N LYS A 188 -31.24 4.01 -2.20
CA LYS A 188 -31.03 2.56 -1.98
C LYS A 188 -29.78 1.98 -2.68
N GLU A 189 -29.37 2.57 -3.81
CA GLU A 189 -28.28 2.05 -4.65
C GLU A 189 -26.93 2.68 -4.31
N VAL A 190 -26.48 2.52 -3.06
CA VAL A 190 -25.19 3.05 -2.61
C VAL A 190 -24.14 1.93 -2.55
N SER A 191 -22.95 2.22 -3.08
CA SER A 191 -21.81 1.30 -3.02
C SER A 191 -21.12 1.33 -1.65
N VAL A 192 -20.41 0.24 -1.32
CA VAL A 192 -19.67 0.16 -0.06
C VAL A 192 -18.53 1.18 -0.02
N GLU A 193 -17.91 1.43 -1.17
CA GLU A 193 -16.85 2.44 -1.35
C GLU A 193 -17.36 3.86 -1.08
N PHE A 194 -18.65 4.11 -1.31
CA PHE A 194 -19.27 5.39 -0.96
C PHE A 194 -19.47 5.51 0.54
N LEU A 195 -19.97 4.47 1.21
CA LEU A 195 -20.23 4.48 2.66
C LEU A 195 -18.93 4.51 3.49
N LEU A 196 -17.91 3.79 3.04
CA LEU A 196 -16.62 3.62 3.71
C LEU A 196 -15.47 3.72 2.69
N PRO A 197 -15.19 4.93 2.17
CA PRO A 197 -14.07 5.15 1.24
C PRO A 197 -12.73 4.74 1.84
N GLU A 198 -12.57 4.84 3.17
CA GLU A 198 -11.40 4.44 3.93
C GLU A 198 -11.02 2.98 3.67
N ARG A 199 -12.00 2.10 3.41
CA ARG A 199 -11.74 0.69 3.11
C ARG A 199 -10.95 0.53 1.81
N LEU A 200 -11.31 1.29 0.78
CA LEU A 200 -10.57 1.25 -0.49
C LEU A 200 -9.24 2.00 -0.37
N VAL A 201 -9.23 3.15 0.29
CA VAL A 201 -8.00 3.92 0.54
C VAL A 201 -6.99 3.08 1.33
N SER A 202 -7.44 2.29 2.32
CA SER A 202 -6.59 1.41 3.10
C SER A 202 -5.91 0.32 2.25
N PHE A 203 -6.56 -0.16 1.18
CA PHE A 203 -5.93 -1.09 0.24
C PHE A 203 -4.73 -0.45 -0.45
N TYR A 204 -4.86 0.80 -0.91
CA TYR A 204 -3.75 1.50 -1.55
C TYR A 204 -2.67 1.89 -0.55
N SER A 205 -3.06 2.32 0.65
CA SER A 205 -2.16 2.68 1.75
C SER A 205 -1.29 1.49 2.17
N LEU A 206 -1.90 0.32 2.40
CA LEU A 206 -1.19 -0.93 2.74
C LEU A 206 -0.21 -1.38 1.64
N ASN A 207 -0.49 -1.01 0.38
CA ASN A 207 0.30 -1.36 -0.79
C ASN A 207 1.07 -0.17 -1.36
N TYR A 208 1.21 0.94 -0.63
CA TYR A 208 1.72 2.22 -1.15
C TYR A 208 3.07 2.07 -1.84
N GLU A 209 4.04 1.46 -1.14
CA GLU A 209 5.39 1.19 -1.66
C GLU A 209 5.36 0.34 -2.95
N VAL A 210 4.46 -0.65 -3.01
CA VAL A 210 4.32 -1.56 -4.15
C VAL A 210 3.74 -0.84 -5.36
N VAL A 211 2.69 -0.04 -5.15
CA VAL A 211 2.02 0.71 -6.21
C VAL A 211 2.95 1.78 -6.76
N ARG A 212 3.69 2.49 -5.90
CA ARG A 212 4.70 3.47 -6.31
C ARG A 212 5.80 2.80 -7.14
N ALA A 213 6.39 1.71 -6.64
CA ALA A 213 7.39 0.96 -7.39
C ALA A 213 6.85 0.45 -8.73
N ALA A 214 5.57 0.07 -8.78
CA ALA A 214 4.92 -0.35 -10.02
C ALA A 214 4.75 0.79 -11.03
N CYS A 215 4.43 2.01 -10.57
CA CYS A 215 4.36 3.20 -11.43
C CYS A 215 5.73 3.53 -12.03
N GLU A 216 6.78 3.55 -11.20
CA GLU A 216 8.15 3.82 -11.64
C GLU A 216 8.66 2.73 -12.60
N LEU A 217 8.50 1.46 -12.25
CA LEU A 217 8.94 0.34 -13.08
C LEU A 217 8.15 0.22 -14.38
N GLY A 218 6.85 0.57 -14.36
CA GLY A 218 6.02 0.64 -15.56
C GLY A 218 6.58 1.62 -16.60
N LYS A 219 7.04 2.80 -16.15
CA LYS A 219 7.71 3.80 -17.00
C LYS A 219 8.99 3.23 -17.62
N TYR A 220 9.83 2.57 -16.80
CA TYR A 220 11.03 1.89 -17.30
C TYR A 220 10.70 0.85 -18.37
N ILE A 221 9.76 -0.06 -18.12
CA ILE A 221 9.40 -1.13 -19.08
C ILE A 221 8.94 -0.55 -20.41
N HIS A 222 8.19 0.56 -20.40
CA HIS A 222 7.77 1.22 -21.63
C HIS A 222 8.93 1.87 -22.42
N SER A 223 9.95 2.36 -21.71
CA SER A 223 11.16 2.91 -22.32
C SER A 223 12.11 1.83 -22.89
N LEU A 224 11.95 0.56 -22.50
CA LEU A 224 12.80 -0.52 -22.99
C LEU A 224 12.62 -0.76 -24.51
N PRO A 225 13.68 -1.23 -25.20
CA PRO A 225 13.60 -1.61 -26.60
C PRO A 225 12.47 -2.61 -26.88
N ASN A 226 11.79 -2.45 -28.02
CA ASN A 226 10.71 -3.35 -28.42
C ASN A 226 11.23 -4.76 -28.72
N GLY A 227 10.41 -5.74 -28.34
CA GLY A 227 10.59 -7.18 -28.56
C GLY A 227 9.28 -7.87 -28.20
N LEU A 228 9.03 -9.07 -28.74
CA LEU A 228 7.73 -9.74 -28.61
C LEU A 228 7.33 -9.97 -27.14
N ALA A 229 8.29 -10.39 -26.31
CA ALA A 229 8.06 -10.57 -24.88
C ALA A 229 7.79 -9.22 -24.17
N ILE A 230 8.51 -8.17 -24.53
CA ILE A 230 8.39 -6.85 -23.90
C ILE A 230 7.09 -6.16 -24.28
N GLU A 231 6.62 -6.31 -25.52
CA GLU A 231 5.31 -5.80 -25.95
C GLU A 231 4.17 -6.44 -25.15
N LYS A 232 4.27 -7.74 -24.82
CA LYS A 232 3.29 -8.40 -23.93
C LYS A 232 3.24 -7.77 -22.55
N PHE A 233 4.38 -7.32 -22.01
CA PHE A 233 4.41 -6.60 -20.72
C PHE A 233 3.85 -5.18 -20.85
N LYS A 234 4.26 -4.43 -21.89
CA LYS A 234 3.74 -3.07 -22.16
C LYS A 234 2.21 -3.07 -22.26
N ASN A 235 1.63 -4.03 -22.98
CA ASN A 235 0.17 -4.13 -23.16
C ASN A 235 -0.60 -4.41 -21.86
N ARG A 236 0.04 -5.02 -20.85
CA ARG A 236 -0.57 -5.32 -19.55
C ARG A 236 -0.38 -4.18 -18.54
N ILE A 237 0.49 -3.22 -18.83
CA ILE A 237 0.84 -2.10 -17.94
C ILE A 237 0.24 -0.84 -18.53
N ASN A 238 -0.89 -0.40 -17.99
CA ASN A 238 -1.52 0.85 -18.42
C ASN A 238 -0.84 2.06 -17.74
N LEU A 239 0.03 2.77 -18.47
CA LEU A 239 0.74 3.93 -17.93
C LEU A 239 -0.16 5.11 -17.57
N THR A 240 -1.24 5.35 -18.31
CA THR A 240 -2.13 6.48 -18.02
C THR A 240 -2.84 6.24 -16.70
N ALA A 241 -3.36 5.02 -16.51
CA ALA A 241 -3.97 4.60 -15.25
C ALA A 241 -2.97 4.66 -14.08
N LEU A 242 -1.74 4.16 -14.25
CA LEU A 242 -0.73 4.21 -13.19
C LEU A 242 -0.33 5.64 -12.83
N SER A 243 -0.18 6.53 -13.82
CA SER A 243 0.10 7.95 -13.56
C SER A 243 -1.04 8.64 -12.81
N GLU A 244 -2.30 8.28 -13.11
CA GLU A 244 -3.45 8.82 -12.39
C GLU A 244 -3.49 8.32 -10.94
N VAL A 245 -3.19 7.04 -10.70
CA VAL A 245 -3.04 6.50 -9.35
C VAL A 245 -1.91 7.21 -8.60
N GLU A 246 -0.75 7.41 -9.22
CA GLU A 246 0.38 8.13 -8.61
C GLU A 246 -0.02 9.55 -8.18
N ASN A 247 -0.79 10.27 -9.01
CA ASN A 247 -1.32 11.59 -8.67
C ASN A 247 -2.31 11.54 -7.50
N LEU A 248 -3.26 10.60 -7.50
CA LEU A 248 -4.23 10.45 -6.40
C LEU A 248 -3.54 10.07 -5.08
N LEU A 249 -2.50 9.22 -5.13
CA LEU A 249 -1.72 8.83 -3.97
C LEU A 249 -0.81 9.94 -3.44
N SER A 250 -0.49 10.96 -4.25
CA SER A 250 0.25 12.13 -3.78
C SER A 250 -0.54 12.94 -2.74
N VAL A 251 -1.87 12.87 -2.81
CA VAL A 251 -2.80 13.54 -1.90
C VAL A 251 -2.98 12.76 -0.60
N LEU A 252 -2.71 11.46 -0.61
CA LEU A 252 -2.88 10.60 0.55
C LEU A 252 -1.54 10.40 1.27
N THR A 253 -1.64 10.15 2.58
CA THR A 253 -0.54 9.67 3.41
C THR A 253 -0.47 8.14 3.34
N GLU A 254 0.64 7.56 3.81
CA GLU A 254 0.79 6.09 3.88
C GLU A 254 -0.21 5.43 4.84
N ASP A 255 -0.82 6.21 5.74
CA ASP A 255 -1.85 5.78 6.68
C ASP A 255 -3.28 5.92 6.12
N GLY A 256 -3.44 6.46 4.90
CA GLY A 256 -4.74 6.64 4.26
C GLY A 256 -5.49 7.91 4.67
N GLU A 257 -4.83 8.83 5.37
CA GLU A 257 -5.36 10.16 5.67
C GLU A 257 -5.02 11.16 4.55
N VAL A 258 -5.83 12.22 4.43
CA VAL A 258 -5.58 13.33 3.50
C VAL A 258 -4.35 14.13 3.97
N ARG A 259 -3.36 14.27 3.07
CA ARG A 259 -2.09 14.96 3.34
C ARG A 259 -2.31 16.46 3.55
N GLU A 260 -1.55 17.03 4.48
CA GLU A 260 -1.49 18.48 4.69
C GLU A 260 -1.02 19.20 3.42
N GLY A 261 -1.63 20.34 3.15
CA GLY A 261 -1.42 21.17 1.95
C GLY A 261 -2.33 20.83 0.77
N TYR A 262 -3.19 19.81 0.87
CA TYR A 262 -4.16 19.50 -0.19
C TYR A 262 -5.42 20.35 -0.11
N ASP A 263 -5.99 20.50 1.09
CA ASP A 263 -7.19 21.28 1.33
C ASP A 263 -6.95 22.19 2.53
N GLU A 264 -6.82 23.50 2.26
CA GLU A 264 -6.46 24.51 3.25
C GLU A 264 -7.43 24.57 4.43
N GLU A 265 -8.71 24.29 4.14
CA GLU A 265 -9.79 24.37 5.11
C GLU A 265 -9.83 23.12 6.01
N LEU A 266 -9.60 21.93 5.45
CA LEU A 266 -9.42 20.71 6.22
C LEU A 266 -8.22 20.83 7.17
N ASP A 267 -7.12 21.44 6.70
CA ASP A 267 -5.94 21.70 7.52
C ASP A 267 -6.21 22.75 8.62
N ARG A 268 -6.98 23.80 8.30
CA ARG A 268 -7.45 24.80 9.29
C ARG A 268 -8.25 24.11 10.39
N LEU A 269 -9.27 23.34 10.04
CA LEU A 269 -10.12 22.60 10.99
C LEU A 269 -9.30 21.62 11.83
N ARG A 270 -8.38 20.87 11.21
CA ARG A 270 -7.47 19.96 11.91
C ARG A 270 -6.62 20.69 12.96
N ALA A 271 -6.05 21.84 12.60
CA ALA A 271 -5.28 22.66 13.52
C ALA A 271 -6.15 23.25 14.64
N ALA A 272 -7.33 23.77 14.30
CA ALA A 272 -8.26 24.35 15.25
C ALA A 272 -8.69 23.33 16.33
N ILE A 273 -9.09 22.11 15.93
CA ILE A 273 -9.47 21.04 16.86
C ILE A 273 -8.30 20.66 17.77
N ARG A 274 -7.09 20.53 17.22
CA ARG A 274 -5.89 20.15 17.99
C ARG A 274 -5.54 21.21 19.03
N ASP A 275 -5.63 22.49 18.65
CA ASP A 275 -5.11 23.59 19.45
C ASP A 275 -6.17 24.22 20.38
N LEU A 276 -7.47 23.95 20.17
CA LEU A 276 -8.61 24.53 20.89
C LEU A 276 -8.44 24.54 22.43
N GLN A 277 -8.24 23.38 23.03
CA GLN A 277 -8.16 23.23 24.49
C GLN A 277 -6.94 23.97 25.07
N THR A 278 -5.83 23.98 24.34
CA THR A 278 -4.60 24.68 24.73
C THR A 278 -4.83 26.19 24.68
N VAL A 279 -5.41 26.70 23.59
CA VAL A 279 -5.68 28.13 23.42
C VAL A 279 -6.68 28.64 24.46
N ILE A 280 -7.73 27.86 24.78
CA ILE A 280 -8.69 28.23 25.84
C ILE A 280 -7.99 28.33 27.19
N SER A 281 -7.18 27.33 27.54
CA SER A 281 -6.47 27.32 28.83
C SER A 281 -5.52 28.51 28.96
N ASP A 282 -4.81 28.85 27.89
CA ASP A 282 -3.93 30.03 27.84
C ASP A 282 -4.72 31.34 28.01
N LEU A 283 -5.88 31.45 27.36
CA LEU A 283 -6.73 32.64 27.46
C LEU A 283 -7.35 32.79 28.85
N GLU A 284 -7.76 31.70 29.50
CA GLU A 284 -8.24 31.73 30.89
C GLU A 284 -7.19 32.34 31.82
N VAL A 285 -5.92 31.97 31.67
CA VAL A 285 -4.81 32.56 32.44
C VAL A 285 -4.65 34.05 32.10
N GLN A 286 -4.60 34.38 30.81
CA GLN A 286 -4.42 35.77 30.34
C GLN A 286 -5.53 36.71 30.82
N ILE A 287 -6.79 36.30 30.73
CA ILE A 287 -7.94 37.09 31.20
C ILE A 287 -7.81 37.38 32.69
N ASN A 288 -7.53 36.35 33.49
CA ASN A 288 -7.46 36.52 34.95
C ASN A 288 -6.29 37.40 35.38
N ASP A 289 -5.17 37.37 34.67
CA ASP A 289 -4.03 38.22 34.98
C ASP A 289 -4.26 39.66 34.51
N GLU A 290 -4.80 39.88 33.31
CA GLU A 290 -5.14 41.23 32.82
C GLU A 290 -6.22 41.90 33.69
N VAL A 291 -7.23 41.15 34.14
CA VAL A 291 -8.24 41.68 35.07
C VAL A 291 -7.62 42.06 36.42
N LYS A 292 -6.74 41.24 36.99
CA LYS A 292 -6.03 41.59 38.25
C LYS A 292 -5.18 42.84 38.10
N GLU A 293 -4.44 42.96 37.01
CA GLU A 293 -3.59 44.12 36.72
C GLU A 293 -4.45 45.40 36.58
N LYS A 294 -5.50 45.37 35.75
CA LYS A 294 -6.40 46.53 35.57
C LYS A 294 -7.13 46.94 36.86
N ILE A 295 -7.48 45.98 37.72
CA ILE A 295 -8.08 46.27 39.03
C ILE A 295 -7.04 46.90 39.98
N ALA A 296 -5.80 46.41 39.97
CA ALA A 296 -4.73 46.94 40.81
C ALA A 296 -4.29 48.36 40.40
N GLU A 297 -4.32 48.67 39.09
CA GLU A 297 -3.96 49.99 38.56
C GLU A 297 -5.00 51.08 38.90
N ARG A 298 -6.28 50.72 39.02
CA ARG A 298 -7.32 51.64 39.49
C ARG A 298 -7.20 51.82 41.00
N LYS A 299 -6.49 52.88 41.40
CA LYS A 299 -6.49 53.41 42.78
C LYS A 299 -7.90 53.81 43.23
N VAL A 300 -8.70 52.84 43.66
CA VAL A 300 -9.95 53.10 44.38
C VAL A 300 -9.67 53.02 45.88
N ILE A 301 -10.42 53.79 46.66
CA ILE A 301 -10.25 54.10 48.09
C ILE A 301 -10.40 52.85 49.03
N ILE A 302 -10.43 51.65 48.45
CA ILE A 302 -10.50 50.34 49.11
C ILE A 302 -9.27 49.55 48.65
N GLU A 303 -8.48 49.01 49.58
CA GLU A 303 -7.30 48.17 49.29
C GLU A 303 -7.65 47.13 48.21
N GLY A 304 -7.08 47.23 47.00
CA GLY A 304 -7.43 46.38 45.86
C GLY A 304 -7.33 44.88 46.13
N GLU A 305 -6.50 44.47 47.10
CA GLU A 305 -6.45 43.10 47.63
C GLU A 305 -7.78 42.66 48.26
N ARG A 306 -8.44 43.52 49.05
CA ARG A 306 -9.75 43.21 49.64
C ARG A 306 -10.85 43.03 48.59
N LEU A 307 -10.80 43.80 47.50
CA LEU A 307 -11.75 43.64 46.39
C LEU A 307 -11.57 42.30 45.67
N LEU A 308 -10.32 41.88 45.44
CA LEU A 308 -10.01 40.57 44.86
C LEU A 308 -10.48 39.43 45.77
N ASP A 309 -10.33 39.57 47.08
CA ASP A 309 -10.77 38.56 48.04
C ASP A 309 -12.30 38.47 48.11
N ILE A 310 -13.03 39.59 48.06
CA ILE A 310 -14.50 39.58 47.96
C ILE A 310 -14.97 38.90 46.65
N LEU A 311 -14.30 39.16 45.52
CA LEU A 311 -14.62 38.53 44.23
C LEU A 311 -14.37 37.01 44.23
N LYS A 312 -13.35 36.55 44.95
CA LYS A 312 -13.08 35.11 45.16
C LYS A 312 -14.08 34.48 46.14
N GLU A 313 -14.45 35.18 47.21
CA GLU A 313 -15.44 34.71 48.19
C GLU A 313 -16.84 34.60 47.59
N ALA A 314 -17.16 35.39 46.56
CA ALA A 314 -18.42 35.26 45.80
C ALA A 314 -18.57 33.86 45.16
N VAL A 315 -17.47 33.25 44.69
CA VAL A 315 -17.49 31.84 44.22
C VAL A 315 -17.80 30.88 45.38
N ALA A 316 -17.12 31.07 46.52
CA ALA A 316 -17.17 30.14 47.65
C ALA A 316 -18.53 30.15 48.37
N SER A 317 -19.23 31.28 48.35
CA SER A 317 -20.53 31.46 49.00
C SER A 317 -21.72 31.09 48.10
N GLY A 318 -21.51 30.85 46.80
CA GLY A 318 -22.57 30.53 45.84
C GLY A 318 -23.55 31.67 45.57
N ALA A 319 -23.40 32.80 46.28
CA ALA A 319 -24.03 34.06 45.96
C ALA A 319 -23.23 34.63 44.79
N GLY A 320 -23.82 34.63 43.58
CA GLY A 320 -23.26 35.37 42.45
C GLY A 320 -22.97 36.83 42.83
N GLY A 321 -22.30 37.59 41.97
CA GLY A 321 -21.83 38.96 42.23
C GLY A 321 -22.86 40.01 42.74
N GLU A 322 -24.10 39.60 43.01
CA GLU A 322 -25.14 40.33 43.76
C GLU A 322 -24.63 40.95 45.06
N GLY A 323 -23.75 40.27 45.81
CA GLY A 323 -23.17 40.83 47.04
C GLY A 323 -22.39 42.13 46.81
N LEU A 324 -21.60 42.20 45.74
CA LEU A 324 -20.85 43.40 45.35
C LEU A 324 -21.75 44.44 44.67
N ARG A 325 -22.70 44.00 43.83
CA ARG A 325 -23.69 44.86 43.17
C ARG A 325 -24.55 45.64 44.17
N ASN A 326 -24.94 44.99 45.27
CA ASN A 326 -25.77 45.59 46.31
C ASN A 326 -24.99 46.53 47.24
N VAL A 327 -23.69 46.29 47.43
CA VAL A 327 -22.84 47.07 48.35
C VAL A 327 -22.17 48.27 47.66
N PHE A 328 -21.78 48.13 46.38
CA PHE A 328 -21.13 49.21 45.61
C PHE A 328 -21.63 49.27 44.14
N PRO A 329 -22.80 49.88 43.87
CA PRO A 329 -23.40 49.89 42.54
C PRO A 329 -22.53 50.57 41.47
N GLU A 330 -21.93 51.72 41.79
CA GLU A 330 -21.11 52.51 40.85
C GLU A 330 -19.81 51.79 40.47
N LEU A 331 -19.12 51.21 41.46
CA LEU A 331 -17.91 50.41 41.27
C LEU A 331 -18.19 49.11 40.50
N SER A 332 -19.37 48.51 40.72
CA SER A 332 -19.76 47.27 40.04
C SER A 332 -19.90 47.46 38.53
N GLY A 333 -20.37 48.62 38.06
CA GLY A 333 -20.46 48.96 36.64
C GLY A 333 -19.08 49.09 35.99
N GLU A 334 -18.17 49.81 36.63
CA GLU A 334 -16.80 50.00 36.17
C GLU A 334 -16.01 48.68 36.06
N LEU A 335 -16.16 47.79 37.05
CA LEU A 335 -15.53 46.47 37.05
C LEU A 335 -16.12 45.56 35.97
N LEU A 336 -17.44 45.62 35.75
CA LEU A 336 -18.10 44.88 34.67
C LEU A 336 -17.63 45.35 33.30
N GLU A 337 -17.42 46.64 33.09
CA GLU A 337 -16.85 47.17 31.84
C GLU A 337 -15.44 46.63 31.59
N ILE A 338 -14.57 46.60 32.61
CA ILE A 338 -13.22 46.03 32.50
C ILE A 338 -13.30 44.56 32.11
N ILE A 339 -14.09 43.77 32.84
CA ILE A 339 -14.24 42.33 32.56
C ILE A 339 -14.78 42.11 31.15
N THR A 340 -15.80 42.86 30.76
CA THR A 340 -16.39 42.76 29.41
C THR A 340 -15.36 43.08 28.33
N GLU A 341 -14.56 44.15 28.49
CA GLU A 341 -13.52 44.53 27.54
C GLU A 341 -12.43 43.45 27.42
N VAL A 342 -11.97 42.89 28.54
CA VAL A 342 -10.93 41.84 28.56
C VAL A 342 -11.47 40.54 27.96
N CYS A 343 -12.68 40.13 28.33
CA CYS A 343 -13.34 38.94 27.77
C CYS A 343 -13.55 39.09 26.25
N GLN A 344 -14.03 40.25 25.77
CA GLN A 344 -14.21 40.49 24.34
C GLN A 344 -12.89 40.40 23.56
N LYS A 345 -11.80 40.98 24.12
CA LYS A 345 -10.46 40.86 23.50
C LYS A 345 -9.98 39.42 23.46
N ALA A 346 -10.25 38.64 24.51
CA ALA A 346 -9.89 37.23 24.56
C ALA A 346 -10.68 36.39 23.54
N GLU A 347 -11.98 36.66 23.38
CA GLU A 347 -12.84 36.07 22.34
C GLU A 347 -12.31 36.39 20.93
N ASP A 348 -11.98 37.66 20.65
CA ASP A 348 -11.37 38.07 19.38
C ASP A 348 -10.02 37.38 19.13
N ASN A 349 -9.21 37.22 20.19
CA ASN A 349 -7.93 36.52 20.12
C ASN A 349 -8.10 35.03 19.87
N LEU A 350 -9.11 34.39 20.46
CA LEU A 350 -9.47 33.00 20.19
C LEU A 350 -9.80 32.81 18.71
N CYS A 351 -10.71 33.65 18.18
CA CYS A 351 -11.10 33.64 16.77
C CYS A 351 -9.89 33.81 15.84
N LYS A 352 -8.96 34.70 16.16
CA LYS A 352 -7.74 34.90 15.36
C LYS A 352 -6.76 33.73 15.44
N LYS A 353 -6.51 33.20 16.65
CA LYS A 353 -5.55 32.10 16.86
C LYS A 353 -6.03 30.81 16.18
N LEU A 354 -7.32 30.50 16.30
CA LEU A 354 -7.92 29.30 15.69
C LEU A 354 -8.44 29.55 14.26
N LYS A 355 -8.35 30.80 13.76
CA LYS A 355 -8.86 31.23 12.46
C LYS A 355 -10.33 30.86 12.25
N LEU A 356 -11.17 31.14 13.25
CA LEU A 356 -12.59 30.82 13.20
C LEU A 356 -13.34 31.73 12.21
N THR A 357 -14.36 31.21 11.54
CA THR A 357 -15.12 31.88 10.47
C THR A 357 -16.60 31.50 10.48
N GLY A 358 -17.45 32.39 9.94
CA GLY A 358 -18.87 32.09 9.73
C GLY A 358 -19.62 31.76 11.03
N GLU A 359 -20.35 30.63 11.02
CA GLU A 359 -21.15 30.13 12.14
C GLU A 359 -20.31 29.78 13.38
N GLU A 360 -19.01 29.52 13.21
CA GLU A 360 -18.09 29.21 14.34
C GLU A 360 -17.98 30.37 15.34
N LEU A 361 -18.16 31.61 14.86
CA LEU A 361 -18.08 32.82 15.68
C LEU A 361 -19.22 32.90 16.70
N GLU A 362 -20.39 32.34 16.39
CA GLU A 362 -21.57 32.35 17.27
C GLU A 362 -21.32 31.53 18.55
N PHE A 363 -20.48 30.50 18.48
CA PHE A 363 -20.11 29.70 19.66
C PHE A 363 -19.11 30.40 20.58
N VAL A 364 -18.37 31.38 20.06
CA VAL A 364 -17.38 32.15 20.82
C VAL A 364 -18.01 33.36 21.52
N GLU A 365 -19.15 33.84 21.02
CA GLU A 365 -19.86 34.96 21.63
C GLU A 365 -20.26 34.63 23.07
N GLU A 366 -19.81 35.45 24.02
CA GLU A 366 -20.02 35.26 25.46
C GLU A 366 -19.51 33.89 25.94
N LEU A 367 -18.41 33.40 25.38
CA LEU A 367 -17.73 32.19 25.84
C LEU A 367 -17.20 32.37 27.26
N PHE A 368 -16.74 33.58 27.58
CA PHE A 368 -16.30 33.94 28.92
C PHE A 368 -17.41 34.73 29.64
N PRO A 369 -17.85 34.28 30.82
CA PRO A 369 -18.95 34.91 31.54
C PRO A 369 -18.58 36.34 31.96
N ARG A 370 -19.52 37.27 31.75
CA ARG A 370 -19.38 38.70 32.09
C ARG A 370 -19.88 38.98 33.51
N ASP A 371 -19.42 38.17 34.47
CA ASP A 371 -19.83 38.23 35.87
C ASP A 371 -18.71 38.78 36.76
N LEU A 372 -19.08 39.39 37.89
CA LEU A 372 -18.14 39.86 38.90
C LEU A 372 -17.63 38.71 39.77
N VAL A 373 -16.96 37.75 39.15
CA VAL A 373 -16.52 36.50 39.79
C VAL A 373 -15.12 36.14 39.28
N LEU A 374 -14.20 35.81 40.19
CA LEU A 374 -12.84 35.35 39.86
C LEU A 374 -12.57 33.96 40.46
N PRO A 375 -11.88 33.05 39.73
CA PRO A 375 -11.35 33.24 38.38
C PRO A 375 -12.43 33.15 37.29
N ILE A 376 -12.28 33.93 36.23
CA ILE A 376 -13.09 33.80 35.01
C ILE A 376 -12.64 32.53 34.27
N GLN A 377 -13.59 31.66 33.95
CA GLN A 377 -13.37 30.42 33.20
C GLN A 377 -14.32 30.37 32.00
N ALA A 378 -13.89 29.76 30.91
CA ALA A 378 -14.74 29.58 29.74
C ALA A 378 -15.93 28.67 30.08
N ASP A 379 -17.11 28.97 29.52
CA ASP A 379 -18.27 28.08 29.62
C ASP A 379 -17.95 26.75 28.92
N ARG A 380 -17.72 25.71 29.72
CA ARG A 380 -17.37 24.37 29.25
C ARG A 380 -18.41 23.79 28.30
N ARG A 381 -19.68 24.21 28.40
CA ARG A 381 -20.74 23.78 27.47
C ARG A 381 -20.53 24.40 26.10
N LYS A 382 -20.29 25.72 26.02
CA LYS A 382 -20.00 26.41 24.75
C LYS A 382 -18.71 25.90 24.10
N VAL A 383 -17.67 25.64 24.91
CA VAL A 383 -16.43 25.01 24.43
C VAL A 383 -16.72 23.65 23.77
N SER A 384 -17.52 22.80 24.43
CA SER A 384 -17.91 21.49 23.88
C SER A 384 -18.70 21.64 22.58
N LEU A 385 -19.64 22.59 22.51
CA LEU A 385 -20.43 22.84 21.30
C LEU A 385 -19.55 23.29 20.12
N LEU A 386 -18.58 24.18 20.37
CA LEU A 386 -17.61 24.60 19.35
C LEU A 386 -16.73 23.41 18.91
N GLU A 387 -16.24 22.62 19.86
CA GLU A 387 -15.43 21.43 19.54
C GLU A 387 -16.21 20.42 18.69
N ASP A 388 -17.47 20.15 19.07
CA ASP A 388 -18.37 19.25 18.34
C ASP A 388 -18.67 19.78 16.94
N PHE A 389 -18.91 21.09 16.79
CA PHE A 389 -19.13 21.73 15.49
C PHE A 389 -17.91 21.57 14.56
N LEU A 390 -16.72 21.90 15.06
CA LEU A 390 -15.47 21.78 14.29
C LEU A 390 -15.20 20.33 13.88
N ARG A 391 -15.42 19.36 14.79
CA ARG A 391 -15.27 17.93 14.50
C ARG A 391 -16.24 17.45 13.41
N LYS A 392 -17.50 17.86 13.48
CA LYS A 392 -18.53 17.55 12.48
C LYS A 392 -18.17 18.09 11.10
N GLU A 393 -17.75 19.35 11.04
CA GLU A 393 -17.33 19.97 9.77
C GLU A 393 -16.09 19.27 9.19
N TYR A 394 -15.10 18.97 10.04
CA TYR A 394 -13.92 18.21 9.66
C TYR A 394 -14.27 16.82 9.11
N ALA A 395 -15.12 16.08 9.83
CA ALA A 395 -15.51 14.72 9.46
C ALA A 395 -16.23 14.68 8.11
N LEU A 396 -17.17 15.62 7.87
CA LEU A 396 -17.89 15.73 6.61
C LEU A 396 -16.95 16.08 5.45
N ARG A 397 -16.08 17.08 5.63
CA ARG A 397 -15.16 17.54 4.58
C ARG A 397 -14.15 16.45 4.23
N ARG A 398 -13.56 15.79 5.24
CA ARG A 398 -12.68 14.64 5.08
C ARG A 398 -13.38 13.51 4.32
N TYR A 399 -14.60 13.17 4.71
CA TYR A 399 -15.38 12.13 4.04
C TYR A 399 -15.62 12.44 2.56
N LYS A 400 -16.03 13.67 2.21
CA LYS A 400 -16.26 14.07 0.82
C LYS A 400 -15.00 13.92 -0.04
N ILE A 401 -13.86 14.40 0.46
CA ILE A 401 -12.57 14.28 -0.24
C ILE A 401 -12.19 12.80 -0.43
N LEU A 402 -12.25 12.00 0.63
CA LEU A 402 -11.91 10.56 0.55
C LEU A 402 -12.87 9.80 -0.37
N ARG A 403 -14.15 10.16 -0.38
CA ARG A 403 -15.18 9.57 -1.25
C ARG A 403 -14.87 9.82 -2.72
N GLU A 404 -14.58 11.06 -3.10
CA GLU A 404 -14.21 11.41 -4.47
C GLU A 404 -12.96 10.65 -4.93
N MET A 405 -11.96 10.53 -4.05
CA MET A 405 -10.74 9.77 -4.34
C MET A 405 -11.03 8.27 -4.46
N ALA A 406 -11.82 7.71 -3.56
CA ALA A 406 -12.17 6.30 -3.56
C ALA A 406 -12.89 5.92 -4.86
N LEU A 407 -13.82 6.75 -5.35
CA LEU A 407 -14.49 6.50 -6.63
C LEU A 407 -13.49 6.39 -7.79
N LYS A 408 -12.56 7.34 -7.91
CA LYS A 408 -11.50 7.31 -8.94
C LYS A 408 -10.56 6.12 -8.77
N LEU A 409 -10.11 5.86 -7.55
CA LEU A 409 -9.23 4.74 -7.22
C LEU A 409 -9.89 3.37 -7.44
N HIS A 410 -11.23 3.29 -7.37
CA HIS A 410 -11.97 2.06 -7.61
C HIS A 410 -11.84 1.63 -9.07
N GLU A 411 -12.03 2.58 -9.99
CA GLU A 411 -11.93 2.34 -11.44
C GLU A 411 -10.52 1.91 -11.86
N LEU A 412 -9.49 2.45 -11.19
CA LEU A 412 -8.09 2.18 -11.50
C LEU A 412 -7.55 0.87 -10.89
N ARG A 413 -8.29 0.26 -9.96
CA ARG A 413 -7.83 -0.92 -9.21
C ARG A 413 -7.44 -2.09 -10.10
N SER A 414 -8.26 -2.39 -11.11
CA SER A 414 -7.99 -3.50 -12.03
C SER A 414 -6.68 -3.31 -12.80
N ALA A 415 -6.41 -2.07 -13.23
CA ALA A 415 -5.18 -1.72 -13.93
C ALA A 415 -3.94 -1.88 -13.03
N VAL A 416 -4.03 -1.49 -11.75
CA VAL A 416 -2.96 -1.68 -10.77
C VAL A 416 -2.73 -3.16 -10.48
N GLU A 417 -3.79 -3.94 -10.28
CA GLU A 417 -3.68 -5.37 -10.05
C GLU A 417 -3.03 -6.09 -11.23
N GLU A 418 -3.38 -5.73 -12.47
CA GLU A 418 -2.81 -6.31 -13.67
C GLU A 418 -1.35 -5.87 -13.89
N ALA A 419 -1.03 -4.59 -13.66
CA ALA A 419 0.34 -4.09 -13.73
C ALA A 419 1.24 -4.83 -12.73
N VAL A 420 0.84 -4.96 -11.46
CA VAL A 420 1.65 -5.67 -10.46
C VAL A 420 1.83 -7.14 -10.84
N LYS A 421 0.82 -7.82 -11.38
CA LYS A 421 0.98 -9.20 -11.91
C LYS A 421 1.99 -9.25 -13.05
N ALA A 422 1.91 -8.31 -14.01
CA ALA A 422 2.85 -8.22 -15.12
C ALA A 422 4.29 -7.98 -14.64
N LEU A 423 4.49 -7.15 -13.61
CA LEU A 423 5.80 -6.87 -13.01
C LEU A 423 6.37 -8.08 -12.25
N LEU A 424 5.53 -8.82 -11.54
CA LEU A 424 5.91 -10.09 -10.91
C LEU A 424 6.34 -11.13 -11.97
N ASP A 425 5.68 -11.17 -13.12
CA ASP A 425 6.08 -12.01 -14.26
C ASP A 425 7.37 -11.52 -14.91
N PHE A 426 7.54 -10.19 -15.01
CA PHE A 426 8.73 -9.55 -15.56
C PHE A 426 9.97 -9.86 -14.73
N ASP A 427 9.87 -9.90 -13.40
CA ASP A 427 10.99 -10.30 -12.52
C ASP A 427 11.56 -11.67 -12.89
N LEU A 428 10.71 -12.67 -13.17
CA LEU A 428 11.17 -13.99 -13.60
C LEU A 428 11.90 -13.91 -14.95
N PHE A 429 11.28 -13.25 -15.93
CA PHE A 429 11.88 -13.05 -17.26
C PHE A 429 13.25 -12.38 -17.15
N PHE A 430 13.30 -11.27 -16.42
CA PHE A 430 14.50 -10.46 -16.22
C PHE A 430 15.60 -11.20 -15.44
N ALA A 431 15.23 -11.95 -14.40
CA ALA A 431 16.15 -12.76 -13.62
C ALA A 431 16.82 -13.87 -14.46
N VAL A 432 16.05 -14.58 -15.28
CA VAL A 432 16.62 -15.58 -16.19
C VAL A 432 17.51 -14.93 -17.26
N GLY A 433 17.15 -13.73 -17.74
CA GLY A 433 18.00 -12.95 -18.65
C GLY A 433 19.36 -12.57 -18.03
N GLN A 434 19.37 -12.12 -16.77
CA GLN A 434 20.60 -11.83 -16.01
C GLN A 434 21.44 -13.09 -15.79
N PHE A 435 20.81 -14.18 -15.35
CA PHE A 435 21.46 -15.48 -15.23
C PHE A 435 22.10 -15.91 -16.57
N ALA A 436 21.37 -15.78 -17.68
CA ALA A 436 21.85 -16.15 -19.00
C ALA A 436 23.03 -15.29 -19.48
N LYS A 437 23.05 -14.00 -19.15
CA LYS A 437 24.18 -13.10 -19.42
C LYS A 437 25.41 -13.49 -18.61
N ASP A 438 25.28 -13.62 -17.29
CA ASP A 438 26.41 -13.84 -16.39
C ASP A 438 27.08 -15.21 -16.56
N TYR A 439 26.29 -16.22 -16.94
CA TYR A 439 26.74 -17.59 -17.15
C TYR A 439 27.06 -17.93 -18.61
N PHE A 440 27.02 -16.94 -19.51
CA PHE A 440 27.30 -17.11 -20.95
C PHE A 440 26.44 -18.19 -21.62
N LEU A 441 25.14 -18.21 -21.31
CA LEU A 441 24.23 -19.24 -21.81
C LEU A 441 23.75 -18.90 -23.22
N ASN A 442 23.70 -19.85 -24.15
CA ASN A 442 23.20 -19.66 -25.51
C ASN A 442 22.08 -20.65 -25.87
N VAL A 443 21.36 -20.37 -26.95
CA VAL A 443 20.22 -21.21 -27.38
C VAL A 443 20.77 -22.51 -27.97
N PRO A 444 20.37 -23.70 -27.45
CA PRO A 444 20.74 -24.97 -28.06
C PRO A 444 19.95 -25.26 -29.33
N THR A 445 20.54 -26.02 -30.25
CA THR A 445 19.83 -26.61 -31.39
C THR A 445 19.28 -27.97 -30.99
N LEU A 446 17.95 -28.07 -30.90
CA LEU A 446 17.24 -29.29 -30.54
C LEU A 446 16.68 -29.97 -31.79
N ASN A 447 16.99 -31.25 -32.01
CA ASN A 447 16.43 -32.03 -33.11
C ASN A 447 16.27 -33.50 -32.70
N GLU A 448 15.09 -34.07 -32.93
CA GLU A 448 14.77 -35.47 -32.59
C GLU A 448 15.55 -36.48 -33.45
N GLU A 449 16.04 -36.08 -34.63
CA GLU A 449 16.85 -36.93 -35.52
C GLU A 449 18.29 -37.11 -35.03
N TYR A 450 18.76 -36.22 -34.15
CA TYR A 450 20.10 -36.31 -33.57
C TYR A 450 20.21 -37.52 -32.65
N VAL A 451 21.37 -38.15 -32.63
CA VAL A 451 21.65 -39.27 -31.73
C VAL A 451 22.76 -38.86 -30.79
N GLY A 452 22.42 -38.22 -29.68
CA GLY A 452 23.37 -37.84 -28.63
C GLY A 452 23.44 -36.34 -28.37
N ILE A 453 24.61 -35.87 -27.91
CA ILE A 453 24.84 -34.49 -27.49
C ILE A 453 26.26 -34.07 -27.87
N GLY A 454 26.41 -32.84 -28.34
CA GLY A 454 27.70 -32.18 -28.39
C GLY A 454 27.60 -30.68 -28.18
N PHE A 455 28.70 -30.11 -27.69
CA PHE A 455 28.82 -28.68 -27.45
C PHE A 455 30.24 -28.15 -27.64
N ILE A 456 30.33 -26.86 -27.96
CA ILE A 456 31.56 -26.09 -28.08
C ILE A 456 31.64 -25.06 -26.95
N ASN A 457 32.83 -24.93 -26.37
CA ASN A 457 33.16 -24.01 -25.29
C ASN A 457 32.22 -24.10 -24.06
N GLY A 458 31.83 -25.32 -23.69
CA GLY A 458 30.94 -25.57 -22.57
C GLY A 458 31.60 -25.25 -21.22
N ARG A 459 30.86 -24.57 -20.33
CA ARG A 459 31.34 -24.10 -19.02
C ARG A 459 30.45 -24.64 -17.91
N ASN A 460 31.03 -25.34 -16.94
CA ASN A 460 30.25 -25.85 -15.81
C ASN A 460 29.69 -24.68 -14.97
N LEU A 461 28.37 -24.65 -14.76
CA LEU A 461 27.69 -23.57 -14.02
C LEU A 461 28.26 -23.39 -12.61
N PHE A 462 28.58 -24.48 -11.93
CA PHE A 462 29.07 -24.43 -10.55
C PHE A 462 30.49 -23.89 -10.45
N LEU A 463 31.32 -24.14 -11.47
CA LEU A 463 32.63 -23.49 -11.55
C LEU A 463 32.48 -22.02 -11.94
N ARG A 464 31.53 -21.69 -12.82
CA ARG A 464 31.26 -20.30 -13.20
C ARG A 464 30.77 -19.47 -12.02
N GLU A 465 29.97 -20.05 -11.13
CA GLU A 465 29.58 -19.42 -9.87
C GLU A 465 30.79 -19.07 -9.00
N LEU A 466 31.82 -19.93 -8.95
CA LEU A 466 33.07 -19.67 -8.24
C LEU A 466 33.91 -18.59 -8.94
N GLU A 467 33.91 -18.58 -10.27
CA GLU A 467 34.59 -17.57 -11.09
C GLU A 467 34.00 -16.16 -10.88
N LEU A 468 32.67 -16.04 -10.84
CA LEU A 468 31.97 -14.79 -10.50
C LEU A 468 32.34 -14.28 -9.10
N LYS A 469 32.73 -15.18 -8.20
CA LYS A 469 33.22 -14.86 -6.84
C LYS A 469 34.74 -14.69 -6.79
N ASN A 470 35.41 -14.56 -7.94
CA ASN A 470 36.87 -14.43 -8.09
C ASN A 470 37.68 -15.57 -7.44
N LYS A 471 37.13 -16.78 -7.33
CA LYS A 471 37.79 -17.92 -6.66
C LYS A 471 38.56 -18.84 -7.61
N THR A 472 38.06 -19.05 -8.84
CA THR A 472 38.65 -19.99 -9.80
C THR A 472 38.24 -19.63 -11.21
N LYS A 473 39.18 -19.67 -12.18
CA LYS A 473 38.87 -19.47 -13.60
C LYS A 473 38.32 -20.75 -14.22
N VAL A 474 37.23 -20.66 -14.98
CA VAL A 474 36.65 -21.82 -15.66
C VAL A 474 37.37 -22.06 -16.99
N ILE A 475 37.76 -23.31 -17.22
CA ILE A 475 38.30 -23.74 -18.52
C ILE A 475 37.13 -24.31 -19.34
N PRO A 476 36.78 -23.71 -20.49
CA PRO A 476 35.74 -24.23 -21.35
C PRO A 476 36.21 -25.52 -22.04
N VAL A 477 35.27 -26.42 -22.33
CA VAL A 477 35.57 -27.72 -22.97
C VAL A 477 34.67 -27.98 -24.16
N ASN A 478 35.21 -28.66 -25.18
CA ASN A 478 34.46 -29.16 -26.33
C ASN A 478 34.24 -30.66 -26.11
N TYR A 479 33.02 -31.13 -26.35
CA TYR A 479 32.71 -32.54 -26.15
C TYR A 479 31.57 -32.98 -27.08
N ALA A 480 31.62 -34.23 -27.53
CA ALA A 480 30.58 -34.84 -28.35
C ALA A 480 30.44 -36.32 -28.02
N VAL A 481 29.20 -36.81 -27.98
CA VAL A 481 28.83 -38.22 -27.90
C VAL A 481 27.71 -38.45 -28.88
N GLY A 482 27.90 -39.39 -29.80
CA GLY A 482 26.94 -39.84 -30.80
C GLY A 482 26.97 -39.06 -32.12
N ASP A 483 25.94 -39.24 -32.95
CA ASP A 483 25.83 -38.66 -34.29
C ASP A 483 25.09 -37.33 -34.24
N ILE A 484 25.86 -36.25 -34.26
CA ILE A 484 25.42 -34.86 -34.15
C ILE A 484 26.25 -33.97 -35.10
N PRO A 485 25.77 -32.76 -35.47
CA PRO A 485 26.42 -31.92 -36.50
C PRO A 485 27.82 -31.39 -36.17
N ILE A 486 28.29 -31.50 -34.92
CA ILE A 486 29.64 -31.09 -34.53
C ILE A 486 30.54 -32.29 -34.25
N GLN A 487 31.82 -32.19 -34.63
CA GLN A 487 32.80 -33.25 -34.47
C GLN A 487 34.12 -32.67 -33.93
N PRO A 488 34.27 -32.55 -32.60
CA PRO A 488 35.53 -32.14 -31.97
C PRO A 488 36.71 -33.02 -32.42
N PRO A 489 37.96 -32.54 -32.32
CA PRO A 489 39.13 -33.32 -32.72
C PRO A 489 39.18 -34.68 -32.04
N ASN A 490 39.55 -35.72 -32.79
CA ASN A 490 39.66 -37.11 -32.32
C ASN A 490 38.32 -37.75 -31.89
N THR A 491 37.20 -37.31 -32.47
CA THR A 491 35.89 -37.96 -32.33
C THR A 491 35.41 -38.52 -33.67
N ASN A 492 34.65 -39.60 -33.64
CA ASN A 492 34.07 -40.29 -34.80
C ASN A 492 32.66 -40.83 -34.48
N LYS A 493 31.78 -39.95 -33.99
CA LYS A 493 30.35 -40.20 -33.73
C LYS A 493 30.09 -41.37 -32.76
N GLU A 494 30.97 -41.54 -31.78
CA GLU A 494 30.92 -42.64 -30.82
C GLU A 494 29.71 -42.49 -29.89
N ARG A 495 28.86 -43.52 -29.83
CA ARG A 495 27.70 -43.54 -28.91
C ARG A 495 28.05 -43.89 -27.47
N ILE A 496 29.26 -44.42 -27.25
CA ILE A 496 29.78 -44.82 -25.95
C ILE A 496 31.20 -44.30 -25.83
N VAL A 497 31.46 -43.50 -24.80
CA VAL A 497 32.78 -42.92 -24.53
C VAL A 497 33.24 -43.33 -23.13
N VAL A 498 34.46 -43.85 -23.01
CA VAL A 498 35.06 -44.25 -21.75
C VAL A 498 35.97 -43.13 -21.24
N LEU A 499 35.55 -42.46 -20.17
CA LEU A 499 36.32 -41.39 -19.53
C LEU A 499 37.34 -41.96 -18.54
N SER A 500 38.62 -41.96 -18.93
CA SER A 500 39.75 -42.32 -18.05
C SER A 500 40.62 -41.10 -17.73
N GLY A 501 41.44 -41.18 -16.68
CA GLY A 501 42.35 -40.11 -16.26
C GLY A 501 42.51 -39.99 -14.74
N ALA A 502 43.33 -39.06 -14.27
CA ALA A 502 43.55 -38.81 -12.84
C ALA A 502 42.25 -38.35 -12.13
N ASN A 503 42.15 -38.56 -10.80
CA ASN A 503 40.96 -38.20 -10.03
C ASN A 503 40.66 -36.68 -10.05
N SER A 504 41.68 -35.84 -10.20
CA SER A 504 41.57 -34.39 -10.34
C SER A 504 41.38 -33.91 -11.79
N GLY A 505 41.32 -34.81 -12.77
CA GLY A 505 41.26 -34.49 -14.21
C GLY A 505 39.93 -33.96 -14.73
N GLY A 506 39.00 -33.55 -13.87
CA GLY A 506 37.74 -32.92 -14.28
C GLY A 506 36.65 -33.85 -14.82
N LYS A 507 36.81 -35.18 -14.73
CA LYS A 507 35.84 -36.18 -15.24
C LYS A 507 34.42 -35.94 -14.72
N THR A 508 34.25 -35.83 -13.41
CA THR A 508 32.95 -35.58 -12.77
C THR A 508 32.38 -34.22 -13.17
N THR A 509 33.23 -33.21 -13.33
CA THR A 509 32.82 -31.86 -13.75
C THR A 509 32.27 -31.85 -15.17
N LEU A 510 32.88 -32.64 -16.07
CA LEU A 510 32.40 -32.84 -17.44
C LEU A 510 31.03 -33.53 -17.46
N LEU A 511 30.86 -34.61 -16.69
CA LEU A 511 29.56 -35.28 -16.58
C LEU A 511 28.48 -34.34 -16.00
N ASN A 512 28.85 -33.53 -15.00
CA ASN A 512 27.95 -32.52 -14.45
C ASN A 512 27.60 -31.45 -15.47
N LEU A 513 28.54 -31.02 -16.33
CA LEU A 513 28.28 -30.06 -17.40
C LEU A 513 27.29 -30.64 -18.43
N ILE A 514 27.48 -31.89 -18.86
CA ILE A 514 26.53 -32.58 -19.76
C ILE A 514 25.13 -32.59 -19.13
N ALA A 515 25.02 -33.00 -17.86
CA ALA A 515 23.74 -33.01 -17.15
C ALA A 515 23.12 -31.61 -17.03
N GLN A 516 23.93 -30.57 -16.75
CA GLN A 516 23.47 -29.18 -16.70
C GLN A 516 22.90 -28.70 -18.04
N ILE A 517 23.59 -29.00 -19.16
CA ILE A 517 23.13 -28.66 -20.50
C ILE A 517 21.80 -29.35 -20.80
N VAL A 518 21.70 -30.65 -20.56
CA VAL A 518 20.48 -31.43 -20.83
C VAL A 518 19.30 -30.91 -19.99
N ILE A 519 19.51 -30.68 -18.70
CA ILE A 519 18.47 -30.18 -17.79
C ILE A 519 17.99 -28.79 -18.24
N LEU A 520 18.90 -27.86 -18.53
CA LEU A 520 18.52 -26.51 -18.96
C LEU A 520 17.79 -26.52 -20.31
N ALA A 521 18.29 -27.29 -21.29
CA ALA A 521 17.64 -27.44 -22.58
C ALA A 521 16.20 -27.98 -22.44
N GLN A 522 16.01 -29.04 -21.65
CA GLN A 522 14.70 -29.63 -21.39
C GLN A 522 13.78 -28.72 -20.57
N MET A 523 14.32 -27.82 -19.73
CA MET A 523 13.53 -26.77 -19.07
C MET A 523 13.06 -25.70 -20.06
N GLY A 524 13.67 -25.62 -21.24
CA GLY A 524 13.46 -24.56 -22.22
C GLY A 524 14.28 -23.29 -21.90
N LEU A 525 15.46 -23.45 -21.31
CA LEU A 525 16.36 -22.36 -20.93
C LEU A 525 17.65 -22.38 -21.77
N PRO A 526 18.28 -21.22 -22.02
CA PRO A 526 19.61 -21.18 -22.63
C PRO A 526 20.63 -22.03 -21.84
N VAL A 527 21.61 -22.61 -22.54
CA VAL A 527 22.57 -23.59 -22.01
C VAL A 527 24.01 -23.07 -21.97
N PRO A 528 24.87 -23.53 -21.05
CA PRO A 528 26.19 -22.93 -20.79
C PRO A 528 27.28 -23.38 -21.76
N ALA A 529 27.09 -23.11 -23.04
CA ALA A 529 28.04 -23.36 -24.11
C ALA A 529 27.81 -22.37 -25.25
N GLU A 530 28.80 -22.21 -26.12
CA GLU A 530 28.69 -21.34 -27.31
C GLU A 530 27.75 -21.94 -28.35
N GLU A 531 27.93 -23.24 -28.62
CA GLU A 531 27.09 -24.03 -29.50
C GLU A 531 26.72 -25.34 -28.80
N VAL A 532 25.47 -25.78 -28.96
CA VAL A 532 24.99 -27.08 -28.47
C VAL A 532 24.06 -27.69 -29.51
N TYR A 533 24.28 -28.98 -29.79
CA TYR A 533 23.41 -29.81 -30.61
C TYR A 533 23.02 -31.03 -29.82
N MET A 534 21.73 -31.27 -29.64
CA MET A 534 21.26 -32.45 -28.92
C MET A 534 19.87 -32.89 -29.34
N CYS A 535 19.61 -34.18 -29.14
CA CYS A 535 18.25 -34.69 -29.04
C CYS A 535 17.70 -34.33 -27.64
N PRO A 536 16.53 -33.68 -27.54
CA PRO A 536 15.94 -33.27 -26.26
C PRO A 536 15.53 -34.44 -25.38
#